data_AF-A0A7W2N117-F1
#
_entry.id   AF-A0A7W2N117-F1
#
_cell.length_a   1.000
_cell.length_b   1.000
_cell.length_c   1.000
_cell.angle_alpha   90.00
_cell.angle_beta   90.00
_cell.angle_gamma   90.00
#
_symmetry.space_group_name_H-M   'P 1'
#
loop_
_entity.id
_entity.type
_entity.pdbx_description
1 polymer ?
#
loop_
_entity_poly.entity_id
_entity_poly.type
_entity_poly.pdbx_seq_one_letter_code
_entity_poly.pdbx_strand_id
1 'polypeptide(L)'
;MKKLLLATSILAISSTAMAANDSATLDGKVSDTLNVVAHYVTPISVTVDTATIDFGDVYTDSVISTEAVIATVVGEALETFSYTVTTDGALALLTGDTTGSAIGFVDTTTSQALTFNVGLDTANVTDADVSEIITISVNYDAIADTTVTKVTS
;
A
#
# COMPACT_ATOMS: atom_id res chain seq x y z
N MET A 1 24.49 -29.84 8.03
CA MET A 1 24.32 -28.37 7.86
C MET A 1 22.89 -28.16 7.40
N LYS A 2 22.05 -27.54 8.22
CA LYS A 2 20.61 -27.37 7.97
C LYS A 2 20.36 -25.94 7.49
N LYS A 3 19.50 -25.76 6.48
CA LYS A 3 19.20 -24.47 5.85
C LYS A 3 17.71 -24.18 6.04
N LEU A 4 17.40 -22.98 6.52
CA LEU A 4 16.04 -22.47 6.65
C LEU A 4 15.65 -21.76 5.34
N LEU A 5 14.49 -22.10 4.78
CA LEU A 5 14.03 -21.53 3.51
C LEU A 5 12.85 -20.57 3.79
N LEU A 6 13.13 -19.28 3.90
CA LEU A 6 12.10 -18.25 4.03
C LEU A 6 11.61 -17.83 2.63
N ALA A 7 10.34 -18.06 2.35
CA ALA A 7 9.65 -17.50 1.19
C ALA A 7 8.74 -16.36 1.67
N THR A 8 9.13 -15.12 1.43
CA THR A 8 8.28 -13.93 1.62
C THR A 8 7.41 -13.74 0.38
N SER A 9 6.10 -13.68 0.57
CA SER A 9 5.13 -13.34 -0.49
C SER A 9 4.44 -12.03 -0.10
N ILE A 10 4.39 -11.06 -1.02
CA ILE A 10 3.79 -9.74 -0.79
C ILE A 10 2.64 -9.57 -1.79
N LEU A 11 1.44 -9.31 -1.30
CA LEU A 11 0.23 -9.08 -2.09
C LEU A 11 -0.18 -7.60 -1.99
N ALA A 12 -0.23 -6.90 -3.11
CA ALA A 12 -0.76 -5.53 -3.21
C ALA A 12 -2.15 -5.56 -3.88
N ILE A 13 -3.16 -5.00 -3.22
CA ILE A 13 -4.53 -4.89 -3.76
C ILE A 13 -4.84 -3.41 -3.93
N SER A 14 -5.20 -2.97 -5.14
CA SER A 14 -5.77 -1.64 -5.39
C SER A 14 -7.23 -1.76 -5.84
N SER A 15 -8.11 -0.90 -5.32
CA SER A 15 -9.53 -0.83 -5.71
C SER A 15 -9.75 0.36 -6.66
N THR A 16 -10.53 0.17 -7.74
CA THR A 16 -10.72 1.14 -8.82
C THR A 16 -12.00 2.00 -8.74
N ALA A 17 -11.83 3.26 -9.17
CA ALA A 17 -12.72 4.25 -9.81
C ALA A 17 -14.24 4.27 -9.53
N MET A 18 -14.73 5.45 -9.11
CA MET A 18 -16.15 5.82 -9.10
C MET A 18 -16.41 6.94 -10.12
N ALA A 19 -17.40 6.76 -10.99
CA ALA A 19 -17.90 7.85 -11.84
C ALA A 19 -18.96 8.65 -11.07
N ALA A 20 -18.74 9.95 -10.89
CA ALA A 20 -19.76 10.87 -10.36
C ALA A 20 -20.49 11.55 -11.53
N ASN A 21 -21.83 11.47 -11.55
CA ASN A 21 -22.67 12.21 -12.48
C ASN A 21 -23.37 13.32 -11.70
N ASP A 22 -22.94 14.57 -11.87
CA ASP A 22 -23.67 15.74 -11.35
C ASP A 22 -24.43 16.39 -12.50
N SER A 23 -25.67 15.93 -12.73
CA SER A 23 -26.57 16.56 -13.68
C SER A 23 -27.94 16.75 -13.04
N ALA A 24 -28.25 17.99 -12.67
CA ALA A 24 -29.56 18.41 -12.17
C ALA A 24 -30.65 18.47 -13.28
N THR A 25 -30.34 18.11 -14.53
CA THR A 25 -31.18 18.45 -15.71
C THR A 25 -31.58 17.27 -16.61
N LEU A 26 -31.21 16.03 -16.26
CA LEU A 26 -31.45 14.85 -17.11
C LEU A 26 -32.91 14.42 -17.25
N ASP A 27 -33.85 14.97 -16.46
CA ASP A 27 -35.25 14.51 -16.48
C ASP A 27 -36.18 15.33 -17.39
N GLY A 28 -35.69 16.32 -18.17
CA GLY A 28 -36.63 17.26 -18.82
C GLY A 28 -36.25 17.99 -20.11
N LYS A 29 -35.06 17.84 -20.71
CA LYS A 29 -34.72 18.63 -21.93
C LYS A 29 -34.14 17.79 -23.06
N VAL A 30 -34.84 17.80 -24.20
CA VAL A 30 -34.58 16.99 -25.40
C VAL A 30 -33.57 17.67 -26.37
N SER A 31 -32.88 18.75 -25.97
CA SER A 31 -31.99 19.49 -26.89
C SER A 31 -30.83 20.24 -26.23
N ASP A 32 -30.37 19.84 -25.05
CA ASP A 32 -29.10 20.35 -24.52
C ASP A 32 -27.97 19.39 -24.91
N THR A 33 -26.87 19.93 -25.45
CA THR A 33 -25.63 19.19 -25.63
C THR A 33 -25.19 18.69 -24.26
N LEU A 34 -25.29 17.38 -24.05
CA LEU A 34 -24.87 16.75 -22.79
C LEU A 34 -23.35 16.85 -22.67
N ASN A 35 -22.87 17.79 -21.86
CA ASN A 35 -21.44 17.94 -21.61
C ASN A 35 -21.05 16.98 -20.47
N VAL A 36 -20.79 15.72 -20.79
CA VAL A 36 -20.29 14.73 -19.83
C VAL A 36 -18.79 14.94 -19.67
N VAL A 37 -18.36 15.51 -18.54
CA VAL A 37 -16.94 15.54 -18.16
C VAL A 37 -16.64 14.23 -17.46
N ALA A 38 -16.05 13.27 -18.18
CA ALA A 38 -15.53 12.06 -17.57
C ALA A 38 -14.22 12.39 -16.83
N HIS A 39 -14.21 12.25 -15.50
CA HIS A 39 -12.97 12.23 -14.72
C HIS A 39 -12.42 10.81 -14.68
N TYR A 40 -11.23 10.64 -15.21
CA TYR A 40 -10.49 9.38 -15.15
C TYR A 40 -9.60 9.43 -13.92
N VAL A 41 -9.80 8.48 -13.00
CA VAL A 41 -8.94 8.30 -11.83
C VAL A 41 -7.76 7.46 -12.26
N THR A 42 -6.53 7.93 -12.03
CA THR A 42 -5.35 7.09 -12.18
C THR A 42 -5.27 6.15 -10.98
N PRO A 43 -5.24 4.82 -11.18
CA PRO A 43 -5.14 3.90 -10.06
C PRO A 43 -3.83 4.12 -9.29
N ILE A 44 -3.91 4.11 -7.95
CA ILE A 44 -2.71 3.93 -7.13
C ILE A 44 -2.02 2.64 -7.55
N SER A 45 -0.71 2.74 -7.78
CA SER A 45 0.17 1.60 -7.94
C SER A 45 1.19 1.56 -6.81
N VAL A 46 1.55 0.35 -6.39
CA VAL A 46 2.54 0.11 -5.34
C VAL A 46 3.62 -0.77 -5.92
N THR A 47 4.87 -0.30 -5.85
CA THR A 47 6.07 -1.08 -6.18
C THR A 47 6.89 -1.26 -4.93
N VAL A 48 7.42 -2.47 -4.70
CA VAL A 48 8.22 -2.78 -3.53
C VAL A 48 9.60 -3.23 -3.99
N ASP A 49 10.64 -2.53 -3.53
CA ASP A 49 12.02 -2.97 -3.75
C ASP A 49 12.48 -3.86 -2.59
N THR A 50 12.72 -5.13 -2.91
CA THR A 50 13.17 -6.17 -1.97
C THR A 50 14.54 -6.74 -2.36
N ALA A 51 15.22 -6.13 -3.34
CA ALA A 51 16.43 -6.70 -3.93
C ALA A 51 17.58 -6.88 -2.94
N THR A 52 17.56 -6.14 -1.84
CA THR A 52 18.59 -6.15 -0.79
C THR A 52 18.23 -7.04 0.40
N ILE A 53 17.05 -7.67 0.44
CA ILE A 53 16.69 -8.54 1.56
C ILE A 53 17.49 -9.84 1.46
N ASP A 54 18.51 -9.95 2.31
CA ASP A 54 19.26 -11.19 2.54
C ASP A 54 19.65 -11.27 4.02
N PHE A 55 18.96 -12.15 4.75
CA PHE A 55 19.28 -12.42 6.16
C PHE A 55 20.40 -13.45 6.32
N GLY A 56 20.92 -14.01 5.22
CA GLY A 56 21.93 -15.06 5.21
C GLY A 56 21.47 -16.33 5.92
N ASP A 57 22.45 -17.05 6.49
CA ASP A 57 22.17 -18.20 7.35
C ASP A 57 21.71 -17.71 8.73
N VAL A 58 20.45 -17.98 9.07
CA VAL A 58 19.85 -17.61 10.35
C VAL A 58 19.96 -18.77 11.33
N TYR A 59 20.60 -18.54 12.49
CA TYR A 59 20.66 -19.49 13.60
C TYR A 59 19.87 -18.97 14.80
N THR A 60 19.45 -19.87 15.68
CA THR A 60 18.82 -19.51 16.97
C THR A 60 19.71 -18.52 17.73
N ASP A 61 19.10 -17.46 18.28
CA ASP A 61 19.77 -16.37 19.01
C ASP A 61 20.77 -15.53 18.20
N SER A 62 20.74 -15.61 16.86
CA SER A 62 21.56 -14.75 16.01
C SER A 62 21.07 -13.32 16.04
N VAL A 63 21.98 -12.37 16.19
CA VAL A 63 21.68 -10.95 15.96
C VAL A 63 21.71 -10.70 14.46
N ILE A 64 20.54 -10.53 13.85
CA ILE A 64 20.38 -10.26 12.42
C ILE A 64 20.14 -8.76 12.22
N SER A 65 20.81 -8.16 11.23
CA SER A 65 20.53 -6.77 10.84
C SER A 65 19.13 -6.65 10.26
N THR A 66 18.52 -5.48 10.45
CA THR A 66 17.30 -5.16 9.72
C THR A 66 17.67 -4.70 8.31
N GLU A 67 16.96 -5.21 7.32
CA GLU A 67 17.13 -4.83 5.92
C GLU A 67 16.05 -3.82 5.51
N ALA A 68 16.46 -2.77 4.81
CA ALA A 68 15.55 -1.73 4.36
C ALA A 68 14.73 -2.18 3.15
N VAL A 69 13.47 -1.80 3.11
CA VAL A 69 12.52 -2.05 2.03
C VAL A 69 11.85 -0.73 1.66
N ILE A 70 11.82 -0.43 0.36
CA ILE A 70 11.20 0.80 -0.14
C ILE A 70 9.89 0.44 -0.82
N ALA A 71 8.78 0.88 -0.24
CA ALA A 71 7.48 0.86 -0.88
C ALA A 71 7.25 2.20 -1.60
N THR A 72 7.22 2.17 -2.93
CA THR A 72 6.89 3.34 -3.75
C THR A 72 5.42 3.28 -4.12
N VAL A 73 4.65 4.27 -3.63
CA VAL A 73 3.24 4.47 -3.98
C VAL A 73 3.17 5.57 -5.02
N VAL A 74 2.55 5.31 -6.17
CA VAL A 74 2.32 6.29 -7.23
C VAL A 74 0.82 6.51 -7.40
N GLY A 75 0.39 7.77 -7.44
CA GLY A 75 -1.01 8.20 -7.59
C GLY A 75 -1.10 9.58 -8.24
N GLU A 76 -2.23 10.27 -8.11
CA GLU A 76 -2.39 11.63 -8.65
C GLU A 76 -2.04 12.71 -7.63
N ALA A 77 -1.65 13.88 -8.15
CA ALA A 77 -1.45 15.07 -7.35
C ALA A 77 -2.71 15.41 -6.51
N LEU A 78 -2.50 15.94 -5.31
CA LEU A 78 -3.54 16.37 -4.39
C LEU A 78 -4.43 15.24 -3.83
N GLU A 79 -4.14 13.98 -4.15
CA GLU A 79 -4.78 12.82 -3.52
C GLU A 79 -4.10 12.45 -2.20
N THR A 80 -4.84 11.75 -1.33
CA THR A 80 -4.33 11.24 -0.06
C THR A 80 -4.62 9.76 0.09
N PHE A 81 -3.73 9.05 0.80
CA PHE A 81 -3.88 7.64 1.09
C PHE A 81 -3.43 7.27 2.51
N SER A 82 -4.01 6.21 3.03
CA SER A 82 -3.58 5.52 4.24
C SER A 82 -2.70 4.33 3.88
N TYR A 83 -1.69 4.07 4.71
CA TYR A 83 -0.66 3.08 4.49
C TYR A 83 -0.41 2.27 5.77
N THR A 84 -0.29 0.95 5.62
CA THR A 84 0.07 0.05 6.73
C THR A 84 0.93 -1.11 6.26
N VAL A 85 1.92 -1.50 7.07
CA VAL A 85 2.72 -2.72 6.92
C VAL A 85 2.51 -3.60 8.14
N THR A 86 2.14 -4.86 7.90
CA THR A 86 1.88 -5.85 8.96
C THR A 86 2.55 -7.17 8.62
N THR A 87 2.91 -7.96 9.63
CA THR A 87 3.27 -9.38 9.47
C THR A 87 2.17 -10.26 10.08
N ASP A 88 1.96 -11.45 9.52
CA ASP A 88 1.04 -12.46 10.05
C ASP A 88 1.63 -13.33 11.17
N GLY A 89 2.95 -13.21 11.40
CA GLY A 89 3.67 -13.93 12.44
C GLY A 89 4.38 -13.02 13.44
N ALA A 90 5.33 -13.60 14.17
CA ALA A 90 6.03 -12.94 15.28
C ALA A 90 7.55 -12.89 15.10
N LEU A 91 8.08 -13.55 14.08
CA LEU A 91 9.52 -13.56 13.77
C LEU A 91 9.92 -12.32 12.98
N ALA A 92 9.10 -11.83 12.04
CA ALA A 92 9.42 -10.63 11.30
C ALA A 92 9.24 -9.39 12.19
N LEU A 93 10.34 -8.66 12.39
CA LEU A 93 10.33 -7.38 13.08
C LEU A 93 10.19 -6.25 12.05
N LEU A 94 9.13 -5.46 12.15
CA LEU A 94 8.87 -4.33 11.26
C LEU A 94 9.12 -3.00 11.99
N THR A 95 9.93 -2.13 11.40
CA THR A 95 10.21 -0.78 11.94
C THR A 95 10.26 0.26 10.82
N GLY A 96 10.33 1.54 11.15
CA GLY A 96 10.33 2.65 10.18
C GLY A 96 8.91 3.09 9.80
N ASP A 97 8.70 3.44 8.54
CA ASP A 97 7.39 3.84 8.01
C ASP A 97 6.50 2.61 7.87
N THR A 98 5.91 2.14 8.97
CA THR A 98 5.01 0.97 8.96
C THR A 98 3.53 1.34 9.05
N THR A 99 3.22 2.59 9.37
CA THR A 99 1.85 3.10 9.38
C THR A 99 1.84 4.59 9.08
N GLY A 100 0.84 5.03 8.33
CA GLY A 100 0.55 6.44 8.09
C GLY A 100 -0.88 6.63 7.61
N SER A 101 -1.44 7.80 7.86
CA SER A 101 -2.80 8.16 7.47
C SER A 101 -2.77 9.52 6.79
N ALA A 102 -3.59 9.70 5.74
CA ALA A 102 -3.65 10.92 4.95
C ALA A 102 -2.29 11.36 4.39
N ILE A 103 -1.48 10.40 3.93
CA ILE A 103 -0.23 10.70 3.21
C ILE A 103 -0.62 11.30 1.86
N GLY A 104 -0.22 12.55 1.63
CA GLY A 104 -0.59 13.30 0.44
C GLY A 104 0.45 13.22 -0.68
N PHE A 105 -0.04 13.18 -1.91
CA PHE A 105 0.71 13.58 -3.09
C PHE A 105 0.71 15.11 -3.18
N VAL A 106 1.84 15.74 -2.86
CA VAL A 106 1.99 17.21 -2.93
C VAL A 106 1.85 17.70 -4.38
N ASP A 107 1.29 18.89 -4.63
CA ASP A 107 0.91 19.50 -5.93
C ASP A 107 1.52 18.92 -7.23
N THR A 108 2.85 18.81 -7.35
CA THR A 108 3.51 18.27 -8.59
C THR A 108 4.11 16.86 -8.43
N THR A 109 3.83 16.21 -7.31
CA THR A 109 4.46 14.99 -6.82
C THR A 109 3.45 13.87 -6.88
N THR A 110 3.66 12.93 -7.77
CA THR A 110 2.77 11.78 -7.99
C THR A 110 3.32 10.50 -7.38
N SER A 111 4.40 10.58 -6.59
CA SER A 111 5.12 9.44 -6.05
C SER A 111 5.56 9.70 -4.61
N GLN A 112 5.33 8.71 -3.74
CA GLN A 112 5.72 8.70 -2.34
C GLN A 112 6.54 7.44 -2.07
N ALA A 113 7.77 7.64 -1.58
CA ALA A 113 8.63 6.54 -1.14
C ALA A 113 8.51 6.40 0.39
N LEU A 114 8.08 5.23 0.84
CA LEU A 114 7.92 4.87 2.24
C LEU A 114 8.93 3.79 2.59
N THR A 115 9.78 4.06 3.58
CA THR A 115 10.88 3.16 3.93
C THR A 115 10.59 2.48 5.25
N PHE A 116 10.44 1.17 5.21
CA PHE A 116 10.35 0.34 6.40
C PHE A 116 11.49 -0.67 6.41
N ASN A 117 11.88 -1.12 7.59
CA ASN A 117 12.90 -2.14 7.73
C ASN A 117 12.26 -3.45 8.18
N VAL A 118 12.77 -4.55 7.64
CA VAL A 118 12.42 -5.92 8.01
C VAL A 118 13.61 -6.53 8.74
N GLY A 119 13.41 -6.99 9.96
CA GLY A 119 14.36 -7.80 10.72
C GLY A 119 13.77 -9.15 11.09
N LEU A 120 14.56 -9.95 11.80
CA LEU A 120 14.13 -11.22 12.36
C LEU A 120 14.37 -11.26 13.88
N ASP A 121 13.35 -11.62 14.65
CA ASP A 121 13.47 -12.01 16.05
C ASP A 121 13.82 -13.50 16.12
N THR A 122 15.09 -13.78 16.43
CA THR A 122 15.62 -15.15 16.49
C THR A 122 15.57 -15.76 17.89
N ALA A 123 15.11 -15.02 18.91
CA ALA A 123 15.23 -15.41 20.32
C ALA A 123 14.39 -16.65 20.70
N ASN A 124 13.35 -16.97 19.90
CA ASN A 124 12.45 -18.09 20.15
C ASN A 124 12.24 -18.96 18.90
N VAL A 125 13.13 -18.91 17.92
CA VAL A 125 13.00 -19.69 16.69
C VAL A 125 13.14 -21.18 17.01
N THR A 126 12.17 -21.99 16.55
CA THR A 126 12.18 -23.45 16.70
C THR A 126 12.73 -24.12 15.44
N ASP A 127 13.08 -25.40 15.52
CA ASP A 127 13.68 -26.18 14.41
C ASP A 127 12.67 -26.56 13.29
N ALA A 128 11.53 -25.85 13.22
CA ALA A 128 10.48 -26.02 12.21
C ALA A 128 10.63 -24.98 11.09
N ASP A 129 10.19 -25.35 9.88
CA ASP A 129 10.08 -24.37 8.79
C ASP A 129 9.05 -23.31 9.18
N VAL A 130 9.46 -22.05 9.10
CA VAL A 130 8.58 -20.89 9.36
C VAL A 130 8.49 -20.05 8.10
N SER A 131 7.28 -19.63 7.77
CA SER A 131 6.98 -18.68 6.70
C SER A 131 6.07 -17.61 7.29
N GLU A 132 6.40 -16.36 7.00
CA GLU A 132 5.60 -15.20 7.38
C GLU A 132 5.37 -14.31 6.16
N ILE A 133 4.19 -13.70 6.14
CA ILE A 133 3.72 -12.83 5.09
C ILE A 133 3.74 -11.40 5.61
N ILE A 134 4.56 -10.57 4.97
CA ILE A 134 4.53 -9.13 5.17
C ILE A 134 3.51 -8.54 4.19
N THR A 135 2.47 -7.93 4.71
CA THR A 135 1.39 -7.31 3.94
C THR A 135 1.54 -5.81 3.96
N ILE A 136 1.60 -5.19 2.78
CA ILE A 136 1.55 -3.73 2.61
C ILE A 136 0.17 -3.38 2.07
N SER A 137 -0.57 -2.58 2.82
CA SER A 137 -1.89 -2.08 2.40
C SER A 137 -1.81 -0.59 2.11
N VAL A 138 -2.35 -0.20 0.95
CA VAL A 138 -2.54 1.19 0.56
C VAL A 138 -4.01 1.40 0.24
N ASN A 139 -4.64 2.32 0.96
CA ASN A 139 -6.05 2.65 0.81
C ASN A 139 -6.18 4.11 0.43
N TYR A 140 -6.96 4.40 -0.61
CA TYR A 140 -7.34 5.77 -0.93
C TYR A 140 -8.17 6.38 0.21
N ASP A 141 -7.79 7.57 0.66
CA ASP A 141 -8.57 8.34 1.63
C ASP A 141 -9.56 9.25 0.89
N ALA A 142 -9.10 9.91 -0.18
CA ALA A 142 -9.92 10.72 -1.07
C ALA A 142 -9.31 10.81 -2.47
N ILE A 143 -10.18 10.78 -3.48
CA ILE A 143 -9.83 11.07 -4.88
C ILE A 143 -10.07 12.56 -5.11
N ALA A 144 -9.08 13.24 -5.69
CA ALA A 144 -9.17 14.68 -5.95
C ALA A 144 -10.40 14.99 -6.81
N ASP A 145 -11.03 16.14 -6.53
CA ASP A 145 -12.19 16.66 -7.26
C ASP A 145 -13.42 15.73 -7.31
N THR A 146 -13.50 14.75 -6.39
CA THR A 146 -14.71 13.93 -6.19
C THR A 146 -15.45 14.32 -4.91
N THR A 147 -16.78 14.32 -4.96
CA THR A 147 -17.64 14.47 -3.77
C THR A 147 -18.50 13.21 -3.61
N VAL A 148 -18.33 12.50 -2.50
CA VAL A 148 -19.20 11.38 -2.15
C VAL A 148 -20.44 11.93 -1.45
N THR A 149 -21.48 12.27 -2.22
CA THR A 149 -22.79 12.57 -1.65
C THR A 149 -23.51 11.25 -1.39
N LYS A 150 -23.38 10.71 -0.18
CA LYS A 150 -24.15 9.55 0.24
C LYS A 150 -25.59 9.99 0.47
N VAL A 151 -26.47 9.75 -0.51
CA VAL A 151 -27.92 9.97 -0.32
C VAL A 151 -28.39 8.98 0.74
N THR A 152 -28.57 9.44 1.97
CA THR A 152 -29.26 8.68 3.01
C THR A 152 -30.76 8.72 2.69
N SER A 153 -31.29 7.63 2.14
CA SER A 153 -32.73 7.37 2.06
C SER A 153 -33.26 6.80 3.36
#